data_AF-A0A1D2TZ09-F1
#
_entry.id   AF-A0A1D2TZ09-F1
#
_cell.length_a   1.000
_cell.length_b   1.000
_cell.length_c   1.000
_cell.angle_alpha   90.00
_cell.angle_beta   90.00
_cell.angle_gamma   90.00
#
_symmetry.space_group_name_H-M   'P 1'
#
loop_
_entity.id
_entity.type
_entity.pdbx_description
1 polymer ?
#
loop_
_entity_poly.entity_id
_entity_poly.type
_entity_poly.pdbx_seq_one_letter_code
_entity_poly.pdbx_strand_id
1 'polypeptide(L)'
;MPVYFILEENDADWRMKIGRATNLRGRRGALQTGNSRPLKVVGWIDTPNASETEKRLHAKYRDRNIARDGGSTAREWFYLQPADILEDLQRAGIEGFVEKNADAFEVVGHDRDGVPEYLGVWDWSSLELDECCPFCGCFCGMHFQTASQMYHCINCDELTNFEQPDFDSEEDYLAWKADEKRRGRKGPA
;
A
#
# COMPACT_ATOMS: atom_id res chain seq x y z
N MET A 1 -14.13 -10.39 1.25
CA MET A 1 -14.56 -9.02 0.86
C MET A 1 -13.81 -8.09 1.77
N PRO A 2 -12.81 -7.37 1.30
CA PRO A 2 -11.91 -6.62 2.17
C PRO A 2 -12.60 -5.46 2.89
N VAL A 3 -12.05 -5.13 4.06
CA VAL A 3 -12.28 -3.84 4.73
C VAL A 3 -11.22 -2.86 4.23
N TYR A 4 -11.62 -1.70 3.74
CA TYR A 4 -10.71 -0.72 3.14
C TYR A 4 -10.61 0.56 3.95
N PHE A 5 -9.52 1.27 3.70
CA PHE A 5 -9.23 2.61 4.16
C PHE A 5 -9.06 3.51 2.94
N ILE A 6 -10.00 4.44 2.73
CA ILE A 6 -9.91 5.45 1.65
C ILE A 6 -9.74 6.81 2.29
N LEU A 7 -8.68 7.51 1.94
CA LEU A 7 -8.43 8.87 2.37
C LEU A 7 -9.00 9.86 1.35
N GLU A 8 -9.72 10.86 1.85
CA GLU A 8 -9.95 12.12 1.16
C GLU A 8 -8.77 13.04 1.44
N GLU A 9 -7.99 13.34 0.40
CA GLU A 9 -6.80 14.20 0.51
C GLU A 9 -7.22 15.67 0.65
N ASN A 10 -6.73 16.34 1.69
CA ASN A 10 -7.05 17.72 2.01
C ASN A 10 -5.96 18.32 2.89
N ASP A 11 -5.46 19.50 2.52
CA ASP A 11 -4.37 20.19 3.24
C ASP A 11 -4.75 20.64 4.66
N ALA A 12 -6.04 20.73 4.97
CA ALA A 12 -6.53 21.21 6.26
C ALA A 12 -6.90 20.09 7.25
N ASP A 13 -7.55 19.02 6.79
CA ASP A 13 -8.09 17.95 7.65
C ASP A 13 -8.06 16.60 6.93
N TRP A 14 -7.41 15.60 7.55
CA TRP A 14 -7.35 14.22 7.03
C TRP A 14 -8.65 13.48 7.34
N ARG A 15 -9.34 13.01 6.29
CA ARG A 15 -10.61 12.31 6.44
C ARG A 15 -10.54 10.94 5.81
N MET A 16 -10.69 9.92 6.64
CA MET A 16 -10.61 8.54 6.22
C MET A 16 -11.97 7.87 6.28
N LYS A 17 -12.32 7.21 5.19
CA LYS A 17 -13.45 6.31 5.10
C LYS A 17 -13.01 4.89 5.42
N ILE A 18 -13.72 4.26 6.36
CA ILE A 18 -13.59 2.83 6.64
C ILE A 18 -14.86 2.14 6.16
N GLY A 19 -14.73 1.17 5.25
CA GLY A 19 -15.87 0.44 4.72
C GLY A 19 -15.49 -0.91 4.13
N ARG A 20 -16.46 -1.62 3.53
CA ARG A 20 -16.23 -2.89 2.83
C ARG A 20 -16.60 -2.83 1.36
N ALA A 21 -15.85 -3.53 0.51
CA ALA A 21 -16.20 -3.69 -0.91
C ALA A 21 -15.55 -4.93 -1.51
N THR A 22 -16.21 -5.56 -2.48
CA THR A 22 -15.63 -6.66 -3.28
C THR A 22 -14.68 -6.16 -4.37
N ASN A 23 -14.91 -4.93 -4.85
CA ASN A 23 -14.06 -4.29 -5.85
C ASN A 23 -13.65 -2.90 -5.33
N LEU A 24 -12.43 -2.80 -4.81
CA LEU A 24 -11.90 -1.55 -4.24
C LEU A 24 -11.76 -0.45 -5.29
N ARG A 25 -11.23 -0.77 -6.47
CA ARG A 25 -11.06 0.21 -7.57
C ARG A 25 -12.39 0.76 -8.04
N GLY A 26 -13.37 -0.12 -8.25
CA GLY A 26 -14.74 0.27 -8.61
C GLY A 26 -15.41 1.10 -7.52
N ARG A 27 -15.22 0.73 -6.24
CA ARG A 27 -15.76 1.47 -5.10
C ARG A 27 -15.16 2.87 -4.97
N ARG A 28 -13.83 3.01 -5.13
CA ARG A 28 -13.15 4.31 -5.17
C ARG A 28 -13.73 5.18 -6.27
N GLY A 29 -13.89 4.65 -7.49
CA GLY A 29 -14.49 5.39 -8.61
C GLY A 29 -15.91 5.87 -8.31
N ALA A 30 -16.76 5.00 -7.74
CA ALA A 30 -18.13 5.36 -7.35
C ALA A 30 -18.20 6.39 -6.21
N LEU A 31 -17.22 6.41 -5.31
CA LEU A 31 -17.11 7.44 -4.27
C LEU A 31 -16.59 8.76 -4.85
N GLN A 32 -15.70 8.69 -5.84
CA GLN A 32 -15.11 9.86 -6.49
C GLN A 32 -16.14 10.65 -7.28
N THR A 33 -17.15 10.02 -7.91
CA THR A 33 -18.20 10.75 -8.66
C THR A 33 -19.03 11.66 -7.78
N GLY A 34 -19.14 11.37 -6.47
CA GLY A 34 -19.82 12.20 -5.49
C GLY A 34 -18.89 13.09 -4.68
N ASN A 35 -17.58 13.08 -4.94
CA ASN A 35 -16.58 13.82 -4.18
C ASN A 35 -15.76 14.73 -5.10
N SER A 36 -15.71 16.02 -4.79
CA SER A 36 -14.91 16.99 -5.54
C SER A 36 -13.41 16.84 -5.27
N ARG A 37 -13.02 16.09 -4.23
CA ARG A 37 -11.63 15.92 -3.78
C ARG A 37 -11.08 14.55 -4.16
N PRO A 38 -9.76 14.44 -4.41
CA PRO A 38 -9.12 13.16 -4.71
C PRO A 38 -9.30 12.15 -3.58
N LEU A 39 -9.71 10.93 -3.94
CA LEU A 39 -9.75 9.79 -3.05
C LEU A 39 -8.59 8.84 -3.32
N LYS A 40 -7.77 8.58 -2.30
CA LYS A 40 -6.67 7.62 -2.34
C LYS A 40 -7.00 6.39 -1.51
N VAL A 41 -6.79 5.20 -2.07
CA VAL A 41 -6.80 3.98 -1.24
C VAL A 41 -5.51 4.01 -0.45
N VAL A 42 -5.62 3.84 0.86
CA VAL A 42 -4.46 3.82 1.75
C VAL A 42 -4.05 2.38 2.00
N GLY A 43 -5.02 1.51 2.26
CA GLY A 43 -4.80 0.08 2.47
C GLY A 43 -6.10 -0.68 2.65
N TRP A 44 -6.00 -1.98 2.84
CA TRP A 44 -7.13 -2.85 3.12
C TRP A 44 -6.73 -4.08 3.95
N ILE A 45 -7.72 -4.71 4.57
CA ILE A 45 -7.61 -5.98 5.26
C ILE A 45 -8.50 -6.99 4.53
N ASP A 46 -7.90 -7.99 3.88
CA ASP A 46 -8.62 -9.07 3.24
C ASP A 46 -8.85 -10.22 4.23
N THR A 47 -9.99 -10.14 4.91
CA THR A 47 -10.37 -11.07 5.99
C THR A 47 -11.70 -11.74 5.68
N PRO A 48 -11.90 -13.02 6.05
CA PRO A 48 -13.19 -13.70 5.91
C PRO A 48 -14.28 -13.06 6.80
N ASN A 49 -13.89 -12.44 7.91
CA ASN A 49 -14.81 -11.86 8.91
C ASN A 49 -14.99 -10.34 8.76
N ALA A 50 -15.06 -9.86 7.52
CA ALA A 50 -15.01 -8.43 7.22
C ALA A 50 -16.04 -7.58 7.98
N SER A 51 -17.27 -8.08 8.17
CA SER A 51 -18.32 -7.37 8.92
C SER A 51 -17.95 -7.15 10.39
N GLU A 52 -17.31 -8.14 11.03
CA GLU A 52 -16.84 -8.01 12.41
C GLU A 52 -15.63 -7.08 12.50
N THR A 53 -14.69 -7.22 11.57
CA THR A 53 -13.50 -6.37 11.47
C THR A 53 -13.87 -4.89 11.25
N GLU A 54 -14.81 -4.59 10.35
CA GLU A 54 -15.35 -3.24 10.14
C GLU A 54 -15.97 -2.68 11.43
N LYS A 55 -16.82 -3.46 12.11
CA LYS A 55 -17.44 -3.03 13.38
C LYS A 55 -16.41 -2.77 14.46
N ARG A 56 -15.38 -3.61 14.56
CA ARG A 56 -14.26 -3.44 15.51
C ARG A 56 -13.50 -2.15 15.24
N LEU A 57 -13.19 -1.86 13.96
CA LEU A 57 -12.49 -0.64 13.57
C LEU A 57 -13.34 0.61 13.81
N HIS A 58 -14.63 0.59 13.44
CA HIS A 58 -15.55 1.69 13.74
C HIS A 58 -15.69 1.93 15.25
N ALA A 59 -15.69 0.87 16.05
CA ALA A 59 -15.70 0.98 17.51
C ALA A 59 -14.38 1.57 18.04
N LYS A 60 -13.22 1.12 17.52
CA LYS A 60 -11.88 1.64 17.86
C LYS A 60 -11.77 3.14 17.61
N TYR A 61 -12.29 3.61 16.47
CA TYR A 61 -12.17 5.01 16.03
C TYR A 61 -13.40 5.88 16.32
N ARG A 62 -14.32 5.41 17.17
CA ARG A 62 -15.59 6.09 17.44
C ARG A 62 -15.42 7.56 17.81
N ASP A 63 -14.45 7.89 18.66
CA ASP A 63 -14.25 9.25 19.17
C ASP A 63 -13.72 10.22 18.10
N ARG A 64 -13.22 9.70 16.98
CA ARG A 64 -12.74 10.46 15.83
C ARG A 64 -13.73 10.49 14.68
N ASN A 65 -14.93 9.93 14.87
CA ASN A 65 -15.97 9.89 13.85
C ASN A 65 -16.48 11.30 13.54
N ILE A 66 -16.69 11.59 12.25
CA ILE A 66 -17.08 12.93 11.77
C ILE A 66 -18.58 13.21 12.00
N ALA A 67 -19.35 12.25 12.49
CA ALA A 67 -20.78 12.42 12.78
C ALA A 67 -21.03 13.41 13.93
N ARG A 68 -21.05 14.70 13.59
CA ARG A 68 -21.79 15.73 14.32
C ARG A 68 -22.82 16.48 13.47
N ASP A 69 -22.73 16.48 12.13
CA ASP A 69 -23.73 17.14 11.28
C ASP A 69 -24.10 16.32 10.03
N GLY A 70 -25.21 15.58 10.11
CA GLY A 70 -26.03 15.20 8.93
C GLY A 70 -25.61 14.00 8.08
N GLY A 71 -26.34 12.89 8.20
CA GLY A 71 -26.44 11.83 7.17
C GLY A 71 -25.90 10.46 7.56
N SER A 72 -26.48 9.37 7.04
CA SER A 72 -26.10 7.99 7.37
C SER A 72 -24.68 7.61 6.93
N THR A 73 -24.13 8.34 5.95
CA THR A 73 -22.76 8.16 5.44
C THR A 73 -21.69 8.75 6.36
N ALA A 74 -22.04 9.72 7.22
CA ALA A 74 -21.10 10.35 8.16
C ALA A 74 -20.51 9.36 9.19
N ARG A 75 -21.23 8.27 9.47
CA ARG A 75 -20.78 7.21 10.39
C ARG A 75 -19.59 6.40 9.86
N GLU A 76 -19.29 6.51 8.58
CA GLU A 76 -18.20 5.75 7.95
C GLU A 76 -16.94 6.60 7.74
N TRP A 77 -16.96 7.88 8.12
CA TRP A 77 -15.86 8.83 7.96
C TRP A 77 -15.29 9.27 9.30
N PHE A 78 -13.96 9.35 9.37
CA PHE A 78 -13.21 9.58 10.59
C PHE A 78 -12.06 10.57 10.35
N TYR A 79 -11.73 11.38 11.36
CA TYR A 79 -10.51 12.17 11.38
C TYR A 79 -9.31 11.26 11.69
N LEU A 80 -8.76 10.64 10.66
CA LEU A 80 -7.63 9.72 10.74
C LEU A 80 -6.61 10.04 9.66
N GLN A 81 -5.35 9.93 10.04
CA GLN A 81 -4.21 9.93 9.15
C GLN A 81 -3.83 8.48 8.80
N PRO A 82 -3.10 8.25 7.70
CA PRO A 82 -2.57 6.93 7.36
C PRO A 82 -1.79 6.27 8.50
N ALA A 83 -0.99 7.04 9.25
CA ALA A 83 -0.24 6.54 10.40
C ALA A 83 -1.15 5.95 11.50
N ASP A 84 -2.39 6.43 11.65
CA ASP A 84 -3.31 5.93 12.67
C ASP A 84 -3.75 4.48 12.40
N ILE A 85 -3.86 4.09 11.13
CA ILE A 85 -4.35 2.77 10.72
C ILE A 85 -3.22 1.79 10.43
N LEU A 86 -1.97 2.25 10.41
CA LEU A 86 -0.79 1.42 10.13
C LEU A 86 -0.72 0.22 11.08
N GLU A 87 -0.93 0.44 12.37
CA GLU A 87 -0.91 -0.62 13.38
C GLU A 87 -2.00 -1.68 13.12
N ASP A 88 -3.18 -1.29 12.62
CA ASP A 88 -4.24 -2.25 12.29
C ASP A 88 -3.87 -3.10 11.06
N LEU A 89 -3.18 -2.50 10.09
CA LEU A 89 -2.71 -3.23 8.91
C LEU A 89 -1.57 -4.19 9.28
N GLN A 90 -0.58 -3.74 10.07
CA GLN A 90 0.50 -4.60 10.58
C GLN A 90 -0.03 -5.76 11.41
N ARG A 91 -1.00 -5.51 12.30
CA ARG A 91 -1.64 -6.57 13.10
C ARG A 91 -2.43 -7.58 12.27
N ALA A 92 -2.92 -7.19 11.09
CA ALA A 92 -3.56 -8.11 10.16
C ALA A 92 -2.55 -9.02 9.45
N GLY A 93 -1.26 -8.66 9.42
CA GLY A 93 -0.17 -9.46 8.86
C GLY A 93 -0.44 -9.84 7.41
N ILE A 94 -0.52 -11.13 7.12
CA ILE A 94 -0.80 -11.63 5.76
C ILE A 94 -2.15 -11.18 5.19
N GLU A 95 -3.12 -10.84 6.04
CA GLU A 95 -4.41 -10.28 5.61
C GLU A 95 -4.35 -8.76 5.38
N GLY A 96 -3.29 -8.08 5.83
CA GLY A 96 -3.12 -6.64 5.75
C GLY A 96 -2.35 -6.21 4.51
N PHE A 97 -2.84 -5.16 3.85
CA PHE A 97 -2.24 -4.64 2.61
C PHE A 97 -2.25 -3.11 2.55
N VAL A 98 -1.27 -2.55 1.83
CA VAL A 98 -1.24 -1.15 1.41
C VAL A 98 -1.53 -1.01 -0.09
N GLU A 99 -2.08 0.14 -0.49
CA GLU A 99 -2.01 0.55 -1.89
C GLU A 99 -0.57 0.94 -2.19
N LYS A 100 0.18 0.00 -2.78
CA LYS A 100 1.60 0.19 -3.05
C LYS A 100 1.83 1.26 -4.13
N ASN A 101 3.00 1.89 -4.06
CA ASN A 101 3.51 2.65 -5.18
C ASN A 101 3.71 1.76 -6.42
N ALA A 102 3.32 2.29 -7.58
CA ALA A 102 3.50 1.59 -8.85
C ALA A 102 5.00 1.29 -9.09
N ASP A 103 5.84 2.24 -8.69
CA ASP A 103 7.29 2.23 -8.81
C ASP A 103 8.00 1.94 -7.47
N ALA A 104 7.33 1.23 -6.54
CA ALA A 104 7.96 0.82 -5.28
C ALA A 104 9.30 0.11 -5.54
N PHE A 105 10.34 0.49 -4.80
CA PHE A 105 11.72 0.03 -4.94
C PHE A 105 12.46 0.52 -6.21
N GLU A 106 11.95 1.54 -6.89
CA GLU A 106 12.74 2.30 -7.87
C GLU A 106 13.85 3.08 -7.17
N VAL A 107 15.08 3.01 -7.71
CA VAL A 107 16.18 3.84 -7.23
C VAL A 107 15.86 5.30 -7.57
N VAL A 108 15.65 6.12 -6.55
CA VAL A 108 15.35 7.55 -6.67
C VAL A 108 16.59 8.42 -6.53
N GLY A 109 17.70 7.84 -6.08
CA GLY A 109 18.97 8.53 -5.91
C GLY A 109 20.04 7.61 -5.37
N HIS A 110 21.22 8.17 -5.15
CA HIS A 110 22.28 7.55 -4.37
C HIS A 110 22.68 8.53 -3.28
N ASP A 111 22.95 8.03 -2.09
CA ASP A 111 23.49 8.85 -1.01
C ASP A 111 24.96 9.23 -1.30
N ARG A 112 25.59 9.95 -0.37
CA ARG A 112 26.98 10.43 -0.52
C ARG A 112 28.01 9.32 -0.60
N ASP A 113 27.67 8.12 -0.13
CA ASP A 113 28.53 6.95 -0.11
C ASP A 113 28.25 6.01 -1.30
N GLY A 114 27.33 6.39 -2.20
CA GLY A 114 26.96 5.62 -3.38
C GLY A 114 25.98 4.50 -3.08
N VAL A 115 25.30 4.52 -1.93
CA VAL A 115 24.24 3.55 -1.59
C VAL A 115 22.93 3.98 -2.27
N PRO A 116 22.27 3.08 -3.02
CA PRO A 116 21.00 3.41 -3.67
C PRO A 116 19.90 3.74 -2.65
N GLU A 117 19.19 4.84 -2.87
CA GLU A 117 17.96 5.19 -2.16
C GLU A 117 16.74 4.70 -2.96
N TYR A 118 15.83 3.98 -2.30
CA TYR A 118 14.68 3.36 -2.96
C TYR A 118 13.38 4.11 -2.64
N LEU A 119 12.48 4.18 -3.62
CA LEU A 119 11.11 4.66 -3.39
C LEU A 119 10.37 3.69 -2.46
N GLY A 120 9.88 4.21 -1.34
CA GLY A 120 9.13 3.43 -0.36
C GLY A 120 7.87 2.78 -0.94
N VAL A 121 7.49 1.63 -0.38
CA VAL A 121 6.32 0.85 -0.81
C VAL A 121 5.02 1.64 -0.66
N TRP A 122 4.96 2.55 0.32
CA TRP A 122 3.77 3.26 0.72
C TRP A 122 4.03 4.76 0.82
N ASP A 123 3.12 5.57 0.29
CA ASP A 123 3.27 7.04 0.27
C ASP A 123 3.35 7.70 1.65
N TRP A 124 2.88 7.01 2.68
CA TRP A 124 2.58 7.64 3.98
C TRP A 124 3.55 7.27 5.10
N SER A 125 4.39 6.26 4.90
CA SER A 125 5.44 5.86 5.83
C SER A 125 6.53 5.09 5.10
N SER A 126 7.76 5.19 5.61
CA SER A 126 8.80 4.22 5.29
C SER A 126 8.44 2.90 5.95
N LEU A 127 8.44 1.81 5.18
CA LEU A 127 8.19 0.45 5.64
C LEU A 127 9.40 -0.39 5.26
N GLU A 128 9.90 -1.18 6.19
CA GLU A 128 11.02 -2.07 5.96
C GLU A 128 10.61 -3.31 5.14
N LEU A 129 11.60 -3.99 4.55
CA LEU A 129 11.38 -5.18 3.72
C LEU A 129 10.68 -6.32 4.49
N ASP A 130 11.00 -6.49 5.76
CA ASP A 130 10.40 -7.48 6.65
C ASP A 130 9.01 -7.06 7.17
N GLU A 131 8.65 -5.78 7.05
CA GLU A 131 7.33 -5.26 7.42
C GLU A 131 6.33 -5.30 6.27
N CYS A 132 6.76 -5.00 5.04
CA CYS A 132 5.85 -4.91 3.90
C CYS A 132 6.51 -5.40 2.60
N CYS A 133 5.82 -6.33 1.92
CA CYS A 133 6.28 -6.82 0.63
C CYS A 133 6.17 -5.72 -0.44
N PRO A 134 7.28 -5.30 -1.11
CA PRO A 134 7.25 -4.23 -2.11
C PRO A 134 6.48 -4.60 -3.39
N PHE A 135 6.31 -5.89 -3.66
CA PHE A 135 5.68 -6.39 -4.88
C PHE A 135 4.17 -6.42 -4.80
N CYS A 136 3.62 -6.83 -3.65
CA CYS A 136 2.16 -6.96 -3.47
C CYS A 136 1.58 -6.04 -2.39
N GLY A 137 2.40 -5.32 -1.62
CA GLY A 137 1.97 -4.43 -0.54
C GLY A 137 1.48 -5.15 0.72
N CYS A 138 1.73 -6.45 0.87
CA CYS A 138 1.28 -7.26 2.00
C CYS A 138 2.14 -7.04 3.25
N PHE A 139 1.52 -6.96 4.43
CA PHE A 139 2.20 -6.86 5.73
C PHE A 139 2.76 -8.20 6.24
N CYS A 140 2.83 -9.24 5.41
CA CYS A 140 3.67 -10.40 5.70
C CYS A 140 5.16 -10.11 5.52
N GLY A 141 5.51 -9.01 4.84
CA GLY A 141 6.89 -8.69 4.52
C GLY A 141 7.55 -9.69 3.56
N MET A 142 8.87 -9.56 3.45
CA MET A 142 9.78 -10.44 2.73
C MET A 142 10.64 -11.20 3.74
N HIS A 143 10.65 -12.53 3.66
CA HIS A 143 11.42 -13.37 4.57
C HIS A 143 12.70 -13.88 3.91
N PHE A 144 13.85 -13.65 4.55
CA PHE A 144 15.11 -14.19 4.07
C PHE A 144 15.17 -15.71 4.23
N GLN A 145 15.51 -16.42 3.15
CA GLN A 145 15.68 -17.85 3.10
C GLN A 145 17.16 -18.20 2.96
N THR A 146 17.75 -18.79 4.00
CA THR A 146 19.17 -19.17 4.00
C THR A 146 19.52 -20.20 2.92
N ALA A 147 18.58 -21.08 2.55
CA ALA A 147 18.82 -22.15 1.57
C ALA A 147 19.02 -21.62 0.15
N SER A 148 18.32 -20.54 -0.21
CA SER A 148 18.40 -19.90 -1.53
C SER A 148 19.26 -18.62 -1.50
N GLN A 149 19.57 -18.08 -0.32
CA GLN A 149 20.14 -16.73 -0.15
C GLN A 149 19.25 -15.64 -0.77
N MET A 150 17.94 -15.84 -0.77
CA MET A 150 16.95 -14.94 -1.36
C MET A 150 15.86 -14.58 -0.36
N TYR A 151 15.20 -13.46 -0.58
CA TYR A 151 14.01 -13.03 0.12
C TYR A 151 12.76 -13.56 -0.57
N HIS A 152 11.82 -14.08 0.21
CA HIS A 152 10.58 -14.68 -0.26
C HIS A 152 9.36 -14.04 0.39
N CYS A 153 8.36 -13.67 -0.41
CA CYS A 153 7.05 -13.27 0.09
C CYS A 153 6.10 -14.46 0.10
N ILE A 154 5.56 -14.80 1.27
CA ILE A 154 4.60 -15.91 1.40
C ILE A 154 3.23 -15.63 0.76
N ASN A 155 2.90 -14.35 0.52
CA ASN A 155 1.60 -13.98 -0.06
C ASN A 155 1.60 -13.98 -1.60
N CYS A 156 2.61 -13.36 -2.23
CA CYS A 156 2.69 -13.29 -3.70
C CYS A 156 3.71 -14.23 -4.33
N ASP A 157 4.40 -15.04 -3.51
CA ASP A 157 5.41 -16.02 -3.91
C ASP A 157 6.64 -15.42 -4.62
N GLU A 158 6.81 -14.10 -4.54
CA GLU A 158 7.95 -13.41 -5.14
C GLU A 158 9.24 -13.83 -4.42
N LEU A 159 10.27 -14.15 -5.21
CA LEU A 159 11.57 -14.57 -4.73
C LEU A 159 12.66 -13.70 -5.36
N THR A 160 13.36 -12.89 -4.56
CA THR A 160 14.38 -11.94 -5.05
C THR A 160 15.54 -11.82 -4.09
N ASN A 161 16.74 -11.55 -4.58
CA ASN A 161 17.90 -11.19 -3.76
C ASN A 161 18.16 -9.68 -3.74
N PHE A 162 17.31 -8.88 -4.40
CA PHE A 162 17.46 -7.43 -4.58
C PHE A 162 18.77 -6.97 -5.21
N GLU A 163 19.55 -7.89 -5.79
CA GLU A 163 20.75 -7.53 -6.54
C GLU A 163 20.34 -6.78 -7.81
N GLN A 164 20.91 -5.60 -7.99
CA GLN A 164 20.82 -4.85 -9.24
C GLN A 164 22.19 -4.92 -9.93
N PRO A 165 22.25 -4.94 -11.27
CA PRO A 165 23.52 -4.81 -11.97
C PRO A 165 24.18 -3.48 -11.60
N ASP A 166 25.49 -3.49 -11.40
CA ASP A 166 26.25 -2.25 -11.26
C ASP A 166 26.26 -1.51 -12.61
N PHE A 167 25.87 -0.24 -12.60
CA PHE A 167 25.92 0.63 -13.78
C PHE A 167 26.95 1.73 -13.57
N ASP A 168 27.82 1.92 -14.55
CA ASP A 168 28.85 2.96 -14.53
C ASP A 168 28.25 4.37 -14.70
N SER A 169 27.02 4.47 -15.22
CA SER A 169 26.30 5.74 -15.41
C SER A 169 24.78 5.60 -15.28
N GLU A 170 24.11 6.71 -14.98
CA GLU A 170 22.64 6.80 -14.98
C GLU A 170 22.04 6.50 -16.37
N GLU A 171 22.76 6.84 -17.45
CA GLU A 171 22.36 6.55 -18.82
C GLU A 171 22.32 5.04 -19.09
N ASP A 172 23.30 4.29 -18.56
CA ASP A 172 23.36 2.82 -18.66
C ASP A 172 22.22 2.15 -17.87
N TYR A 173 21.93 2.66 -16.66
CA TYR A 173 20.78 2.20 -15.86
C TYR A 173 19.46 2.41 -16.60
N LEU A 174 19.23 3.61 -17.16
CA LEU A 174 18.01 3.93 -17.90
C LEU A 174 17.87 3.10 -19.18
N ALA A 175 18.98 2.82 -19.87
CA ALA A 175 19.00 1.96 -21.06
C ALA A 175 18.64 0.51 -20.71
N TRP A 176 19.23 -0.06 -19.65
CA TRP A 176 18.89 -1.39 -19.16
C TRP A 176 17.42 -1.49 -18.73
N LYS A 177 16.93 -0.51 -17.97
CA LYS A 177 15.53 -0.44 -17.52
C LYS A 177 14.55 -0.39 -18.69
N ALA A 178 14.88 0.36 -19.74
CA ALA A 178 14.08 0.41 -20.95
C ALA A 178 14.05 -0.94 -21.69
N ASP A 179 15.16 -1.70 -21.67
CA ASP A 179 15.21 -3.04 -22.25
C ASP A 179 14.42 -4.06 -21.42
N GLU A 180 14.53 -4.03 -20.08
CA GLU A 180 13.73 -4.86 -19.17
C GLU A 180 12.22 -4.61 -19.34
N LYS A 181 11.79 -3.34 -19.41
CA LYS A 181 10.38 -3.01 -19.71
C LYS A 181 9.92 -3.55 -21.08
N ARG A 182 10.82 -3.65 -22.06
CA ARG A 182 10.53 -4.26 -23.37
C ARG A 182 10.47 -5.78 -23.31
N ARG A 183 11.32 -6.42 -22.49
CA ARG A 183 11.36 -7.87 -22.26
C ARG A 183 10.13 -8.34 -21.48
N GLY A 184 9.73 -7.63 -20.43
CA GLY A 184 8.53 -7.93 -19.62
C GLY A 184 7.20 -7.74 -20.36
N ARG A 185 7.18 -7.05 -21.51
CA ARG A 185 5.99 -6.92 -22.37
C ARG A 185 5.71 -8.14 -23.25
N LYS A 186 6.57 -9.16 -23.26
CA LYS A 186 6.36 -10.44 -23.93
C LYS A 186 5.76 -11.48 -22.96
N GLY A 187 4.57 -11.23 -22.44
CA GLY A 187 3.69 -12.27 -21.88
C GLY A 187 2.63 -12.67 -22.93
N PRO A 188 2.15 -13.92 -22.96
CA PRO A 188 1.47 -14.49 -24.13
C PRO A 188 0.14 -13.76 -24.42
N ALA A 189 -0.13 -13.60 -25.71
CA ALA A 189 -1.43 -13.22 -26.25
C ALA A 189 -2.51 -14.28 -25.97
#